data_AF-A0A433CY39-F1
#
_entry.id   AF-A0A433CY39-F1
#
_cell.length_a   1.000
_cell.length_b   1.000
_cell.length_c   1.000
_cell.angle_alpha   90.00
_cell.angle_beta   90.00
_cell.angle_gamma   90.00
#
_symmetry.space_group_name_H-M   'P 1'
#
loop_
_entity.id
_entity.type
_entity.pdbx_description
1 polymer ?
#
loop_
_entity_poly.entity_id
_entity_poly.type
_entity_poly.pdbx_seq_one_letter_code
_entity_poly.pdbx_strand_id
1 'polypeptide(L)'
;MDHDHDHGHHGHSHSHPHSHGSRPTQVQVSDPSKATPDVLIAANYLRDTTKSGMKVRQGQLNGKRVDYFKGKAAINALLRPAYATSTSKSRRPITTREEARQMIFNLGVTGFFLHVERGESAGKGTPRPLQVSQSQTVNEDWYYMWVWEGSQWFLYLGAVGMVLALLAAVMFPLWPPTLRLGVWYLSVGVLILLGVFMGIAVVRLILYVITMFVVPPGIWIFPNLFEDVGIVESFIPFWEWDKPKVKKANIENIEKKVDKDEEEEEEEEEESPRVQKRRVMLEDEDD
;
A
#
# COMPACT_ATOMS: atom_id res chain seq x y z
N MET A 1 -3.70 84.55 33.88
CA MET A 1 -2.57 85.27 33.27
C MET A 1 -1.30 84.62 33.79
N ASP A 2 -0.68 83.86 32.89
CA ASP A 2 0.73 83.51 32.75
C ASP A 2 1.61 83.38 34.01
N HIS A 3 2.20 82.20 34.20
CA HIS A 3 3.66 82.03 34.09
C HIS A 3 4.08 80.56 34.15
N ASP A 4 4.86 80.16 33.14
CA ASP A 4 5.58 78.90 32.97
C ASP A 4 6.52 78.55 34.13
N HIS A 5 6.73 77.24 34.36
CA HIS A 5 8.08 76.71 34.59
C HIS A 5 8.23 75.27 34.05
N ASP A 6 9.13 75.21 33.10
CA ASP A 6 9.86 74.09 32.50
C ASP A 6 10.37 73.04 33.51
N HIS A 7 10.32 71.76 33.13
CA HIS A 7 11.41 70.81 33.36
C HIS A 7 11.28 69.60 32.42
N GLY A 8 12.23 69.52 31.50
CA GLY A 8 12.32 68.48 30.48
C GLY A 8 12.51 67.05 31.00
N HIS A 9 12.09 66.11 30.16
CA HIS A 9 12.59 64.74 30.21
C HIS A 9 13.04 64.30 28.82
N HIS A 10 14.35 64.10 28.77
CA HIS A 10 15.18 63.36 27.82
C HIS A 10 14.46 62.51 26.76
N GLY A 11 14.79 62.82 25.50
CA GLY A 11 14.57 61.92 24.39
C GLY A 11 15.40 60.65 24.53
N HIS A 12 14.73 59.51 24.37
CA HIS A 12 15.34 58.28 23.90
C HIS A 12 14.60 57.82 22.65
N SER A 13 15.17 58.18 21.51
CA SER A 13 14.85 57.60 20.21
C SER A 13 15.29 56.14 20.19
N HIS A 14 14.37 55.22 20.50
CA HIS A 14 14.54 53.82 20.14
C HIS A 14 13.96 53.58 18.76
N SER A 15 14.81 53.74 17.75
CA SER A 15 14.57 53.21 16.40
C SER A 15 14.60 51.68 16.48
N HIS A 16 13.44 51.05 16.61
CA HIS A 16 13.32 49.63 16.31
C HIS A 16 13.41 49.46 14.78
N PRO A 17 14.33 48.63 14.27
CA PRO A 17 14.28 48.25 12.87
C PRO A 17 13.03 47.40 12.68
N HIS A 18 12.09 47.91 11.88
CA HIS A 18 10.99 47.12 11.35
C HIS A 18 11.59 45.98 10.53
N SER A 19 11.77 44.82 11.15
CA SER A 19 11.95 43.58 10.41
C SER A 19 10.63 43.32 9.67
N HIS A 20 10.61 43.61 8.37
CA HIS A 20 9.65 43.03 7.45
C HIS A 20 9.88 41.52 7.44
N GLY A 21 9.35 40.84 8.45
CA GLY A 21 9.05 39.43 8.35
C GLY A 21 8.01 39.31 7.26
N SER A 22 8.44 38.87 6.08
CA SER A 22 7.57 38.37 5.03
C SER A 22 6.68 37.33 5.69
N ARG A 23 5.43 37.71 6.02
CA ARG A 23 4.41 36.75 6.42
C ARG A 23 4.34 35.78 5.24
N PRO A 24 4.62 34.48 5.41
CA PRO A 24 4.40 33.54 4.32
C PRO A 24 2.93 33.68 3.96
N THR A 25 2.67 34.19 2.76
CA THR A 25 1.33 34.25 2.18
C THR A 25 0.81 32.82 2.20
N GLN A 26 -0.08 32.51 3.14
CA GLN A 26 -0.70 31.21 3.20
C GLN A 26 -1.51 31.05 1.93
N VAL A 27 -1.05 30.13 1.07
CA VAL A 27 -1.84 29.63 -0.06
C VAL A 27 -3.12 29.06 0.54
N GLN A 28 -4.26 29.70 0.28
CA GLN A 28 -5.56 29.21 0.72
C GLN A 28 -5.87 27.93 -0.04
N VAL A 29 -5.48 26.80 0.55
CA VAL A 29 -5.96 25.48 0.16
C VAL A 29 -7.46 25.49 0.39
N SER A 30 -8.25 25.37 -0.67
CA SER A 30 -9.69 25.33 -0.53
C SER A 30 -10.12 24.03 0.18
N ASP A 31 -11.28 24.05 0.84
CA ASP A 31 -11.74 22.92 1.64
C ASP A 31 -12.17 21.75 0.73
N PRO A 32 -11.53 20.56 0.84
CA PRO A 32 -11.87 19.40 0.02
C PRO A 32 -13.33 18.96 0.18
N SER A 33 -14.01 19.40 1.24
CA SER A 33 -15.44 19.14 1.50
C SER A 33 -16.38 19.83 0.50
N LYS A 34 -15.92 20.83 -0.24
CA LYS A 34 -16.71 21.55 -1.27
C LYS A 34 -16.46 21.04 -2.70
N ALA A 35 -15.65 20.01 -2.86
CA ALA A 35 -15.29 19.48 -4.16
C ALA A 35 -16.50 18.88 -4.88
N THR A 36 -16.52 19.01 -6.21
CA THR A 36 -17.56 18.34 -7.01
C THR A 36 -17.47 16.83 -6.84
N PRO A 37 -18.57 16.09 -6.99
CA PRO A 37 -18.54 14.63 -6.85
C PRO A 37 -17.54 13.96 -7.80
N ASP A 38 -17.24 14.58 -8.95
CA ASP A 38 -16.24 14.08 -9.93
C ASP A 38 -14.84 14.05 -9.34
N VAL A 39 -14.46 15.16 -8.74
CA VAL A 39 -13.16 15.34 -8.11
C VAL A 39 -13.04 14.43 -6.89
N LEU A 40 -14.11 14.25 -6.11
CA LEU A 40 -14.12 13.32 -4.98
C LEU A 40 -13.91 11.86 -5.40
N ILE A 41 -14.52 11.40 -6.49
CA ILE A 41 -14.33 10.04 -7.00
C ILE A 41 -12.88 9.85 -7.46
N ALA A 42 -12.34 10.82 -8.22
CA ALA A 42 -10.96 10.80 -8.64
C ALA A 42 -9.98 10.78 -7.45
N ALA A 43 -10.22 11.60 -6.42
CA ALA A 43 -9.43 11.61 -5.19
C ALA A 43 -9.48 10.26 -4.47
N ASN A 44 -10.67 9.70 -4.25
CA ASN A 44 -10.85 8.39 -3.60
C ASN A 44 -10.13 7.28 -4.36
N TYR A 45 -10.28 7.23 -5.68
CA TYR A 45 -9.62 6.24 -6.52
C TYR A 45 -8.10 6.37 -6.45
N LEU A 46 -7.56 7.59 -6.60
CA LEU A 46 -6.11 7.82 -6.54
C LEU A 46 -5.52 7.55 -5.15
N ARG A 47 -6.31 7.69 -4.07
CA ARG A 47 -5.87 7.38 -2.71
C ARG A 47 -5.81 5.87 -2.46
N ASP A 48 -6.68 5.10 -3.09
CA ASP A 48 -6.64 3.64 -3.06
C ASP A 48 -5.48 3.12 -3.91
N THR A 49 -4.32 2.88 -3.28
CA THR A 49 -3.10 2.44 -3.97
C THR A 49 -3.25 1.06 -4.61
N THR A 50 -4.17 0.22 -4.10
CA THR A 50 -4.40 -1.12 -4.66
C THR A 50 -5.16 -1.05 -5.98
N LYS A 51 -6.17 -0.18 -6.07
CA LYS A 51 -6.95 0.02 -7.31
C LYS A 51 -6.26 0.93 -8.30
N SER A 52 -5.70 2.04 -7.83
CA SER A 52 -5.00 2.99 -8.70
C SER A 52 -3.66 2.46 -9.18
N GLY A 53 -3.03 1.52 -8.47
CA GLY A 53 -1.71 0.98 -8.75
C GLY A 53 -0.62 2.06 -8.80
N MET A 54 -0.82 3.18 -8.10
CA MET A 54 0.12 4.30 -8.05
C MET A 54 1.19 4.06 -6.99
N LYS A 55 2.45 4.36 -7.32
CA LYS A 55 3.57 4.30 -6.36
C LYS A 55 3.56 5.54 -5.47
N VAL A 56 3.14 5.36 -4.22
CA VAL A 56 3.20 6.38 -3.17
C VAL A 56 4.47 6.18 -2.33
N ARG A 57 5.09 7.28 -1.91
CA ARG A 57 6.30 7.31 -1.09
C ARG A 57 6.03 8.10 0.19
N GLN A 58 6.77 7.82 1.25
CA GLN A 58 6.70 8.58 2.49
C GLN A 58 7.81 9.64 2.55
N GLY A 59 7.42 10.87 2.82
CA GLY A 59 8.30 12.00 3.11
C GLY A 59 7.97 12.60 4.47
N GLN A 60 8.71 13.64 4.84
CA GLN A 60 8.52 14.36 6.09
C GLN A 60 8.34 15.84 5.81
N LEU A 61 7.24 16.42 6.29
CA LEU A 61 6.97 17.86 6.23
C LEU A 61 6.78 18.36 7.66
N ASN A 62 7.58 19.34 8.08
CA ASN A 62 7.49 19.94 9.42
C ASN A 62 7.45 18.90 10.56
N GLY A 63 8.23 17.82 10.44
CA GLY A 63 8.24 16.73 11.42
C GLY A 63 7.17 15.64 11.21
N LYS A 64 6.07 15.92 10.51
CA LYS A 64 5.00 14.93 10.21
C LYS A 64 5.36 14.08 9.00
N ARG A 65 5.15 12.77 9.08
CA ARG A 65 5.23 11.88 7.92
C ARG A 65 4.02 12.08 7.02
N VAL A 66 4.26 12.29 5.73
CA VAL A 66 3.22 12.51 4.73
C VAL A 66 3.48 11.68 3.49
N ASP A 67 2.40 11.26 2.86
CA ASP A 67 2.45 10.50 1.62
C ASP A 67 2.59 11.45 0.43
N TYR A 68 3.50 11.14 -0.48
CA TYR A 68 3.69 11.89 -1.71
C TYR A 68 3.87 10.99 -2.93
N PHE A 69 3.55 11.50 -4.11
CA PHE A 69 3.59 10.78 -5.39
C PHE A 69 4.09 11.71 -6.50
N LYS A 70 4.41 11.11 -7.67
CA LYS A 70 4.81 11.87 -8.87
C LYS A 70 3.58 12.15 -9.74
N GLY A 71 3.45 13.36 -10.30
CA GLY A 71 2.31 13.76 -11.13
C GLY A 71 2.00 12.80 -12.29
N LYS A 72 3.05 12.35 -13.00
CA LYS A 72 2.97 11.36 -14.08
C LYS A 72 2.31 10.07 -13.64
N ALA A 73 2.54 9.63 -12.41
CA ALA A 73 1.93 8.41 -11.88
C ALA A 73 0.42 8.58 -11.66
N ALA A 74 -0.02 9.75 -11.19
CA ALA A 74 -1.44 10.05 -11.00
C ALA A 74 -2.18 10.16 -12.34
N ILE A 75 -1.58 10.83 -13.33
CA ILE A 75 -2.13 10.92 -14.69
C ILE A 75 -2.29 9.53 -15.31
N ASN A 76 -1.23 8.70 -15.25
CA ASN A 76 -1.29 7.33 -15.75
C ASN A 76 -2.33 6.49 -15.01
N ALA A 77 -2.54 6.71 -13.70
CA ALA A 77 -3.54 5.99 -12.92
C ALA A 77 -4.97 6.34 -13.34
N LEU A 78 -5.25 7.61 -13.67
CA LEU A 78 -6.57 8.05 -14.17
C LEU A 78 -6.91 7.49 -15.55
N LEU A 79 -5.89 7.20 -16.38
CA LEU A 79 -6.07 6.59 -17.70
C LEU A 79 -6.29 5.07 -17.67
N ARG A 80 -6.18 4.44 -16.49
CA ARG A 80 -6.38 2.98 -16.36
C ARG A 80 -7.86 2.62 -16.44
N PRO A 81 -8.19 1.42 -16.96
CA PRO A 81 -9.57 0.94 -17.01
C PRO A 81 -10.21 0.82 -15.61
N ALA A 82 -9.41 0.61 -14.56
CA ALA A 82 -9.86 0.57 -13.16
C ALA A 82 -10.47 1.91 -12.68
N TYR A 83 -10.09 3.04 -13.29
CA TYR A 83 -10.73 4.32 -13.00
C TYR A 83 -12.12 4.39 -13.64
N ALA A 84 -12.26 3.90 -14.87
CA ALA A 84 -13.54 3.86 -15.58
C ALA A 84 -14.58 3.02 -14.82
N THR A 85 -14.17 1.92 -14.18
CA THR A 85 -15.07 1.11 -13.32
C THR A 85 -15.43 1.80 -12.00
N SER A 86 -14.58 2.71 -11.52
CA SER A 86 -14.83 3.48 -10.29
C SER A 86 -15.80 4.64 -10.53
N THR A 87 -16.06 4.96 -11.79
CA THR A 87 -16.98 6.00 -12.22
C THR A 87 -18.35 5.36 -12.47
N SER A 88 -19.42 5.89 -11.84
CA SER A 88 -20.79 5.41 -12.09
C SER A 88 -21.15 5.48 -13.58
N LYS A 89 -21.96 4.53 -14.09
CA LYS A 89 -22.39 4.41 -15.49
C LYS A 89 -22.93 5.70 -16.12
N SER A 90 -23.31 6.69 -15.32
CA SER A 90 -23.81 8.00 -15.75
C SER A 90 -22.73 9.04 -16.07
N ARG A 91 -21.44 8.75 -15.87
CA ARG A 91 -20.37 9.76 -15.85
C ARG A 91 -19.21 9.35 -16.75
N ARG A 92 -18.73 10.29 -17.57
CA ARG A 92 -17.75 10.02 -18.63
C ARG A 92 -16.39 9.66 -18.01
N PRO A 93 -15.80 8.50 -18.34
CA PRO A 93 -14.45 8.18 -17.92
C PRO A 93 -13.44 9.12 -18.59
N ILE A 94 -12.32 9.36 -17.92
CA ILE A 94 -11.22 10.13 -18.48
C ILE A 94 -10.50 9.24 -19.49
N THR A 95 -10.44 9.68 -20.75
CA THR A 95 -9.85 8.89 -21.84
C THR A 95 -8.60 9.52 -22.41
N THR A 96 -8.48 10.85 -22.30
CA THR A 96 -7.34 11.58 -22.83
C THR A 96 -6.42 12.07 -21.71
N ARG A 97 -5.15 12.23 -22.06
CA ARG A 97 -4.15 12.75 -21.11
C ARG A 97 -4.41 14.20 -20.71
N GLU A 98 -5.01 14.98 -21.60
CA GLU A 98 -5.36 16.37 -21.32
C GLU A 98 -6.52 16.46 -20.32
N GLU A 99 -7.55 15.63 -20.47
CA GLU A 99 -8.62 15.51 -19.46
C GLU A 99 -8.08 15.07 -18.10
N ALA A 100 -7.13 14.11 -18.08
CA ALA A 100 -6.48 13.68 -16.85
C ALA A 100 -5.70 14.84 -16.20
N ARG A 101 -4.98 15.64 -16.99
CA ARG A 101 -4.25 16.83 -16.53
C ARG A 101 -5.19 17.87 -15.92
N GLN A 102 -6.34 18.12 -16.55
CA GLN A 102 -7.38 19.00 -16.02
C GLN A 102 -7.99 18.47 -14.73
N MET A 103 -8.23 17.15 -14.63
CA MET A 103 -8.74 16.55 -13.39
C MET A 103 -7.74 16.68 -12.23
N ILE A 104 -6.45 16.45 -12.50
CA ILE A 104 -5.38 16.70 -11.53
C ILE A 104 -5.37 18.18 -11.14
N PHE A 105 -5.48 19.12 -12.09
CA PHE A 105 -5.58 20.54 -11.75
C PHE A 105 -6.75 20.84 -10.81
N ASN A 106 -7.94 20.31 -11.11
CA ASN A 106 -9.11 20.48 -10.25
C ASN A 106 -8.89 19.91 -8.85
N LEU A 107 -8.25 18.73 -8.72
CA LEU A 107 -7.88 18.13 -7.45
C LEU A 107 -6.88 18.99 -6.64
N GLY A 108 -5.93 19.63 -7.31
CA GLY A 108 -4.96 20.54 -6.69
C GLY A 108 -5.62 21.82 -6.19
N VAL A 109 -6.47 22.45 -7.01
CA VAL A 109 -7.22 23.66 -6.66
C VAL A 109 -8.17 23.41 -5.48
N THR A 110 -8.84 22.26 -5.46
CA THR A 110 -9.73 21.82 -4.37
C THR A 110 -9.00 21.36 -3.11
N GLY A 111 -7.67 21.33 -3.12
CA GLY A 111 -6.86 21.11 -1.93
C GLY A 111 -6.64 19.65 -1.53
N PHE A 112 -6.88 18.67 -2.41
CA PHE A 112 -6.58 17.26 -2.09
C PHE A 112 -5.09 16.98 -2.02
N PHE A 113 -4.30 17.69 -2.83
CA PHE A 113 -2.86 17.57 -2.85
C PHE A 113 -2.19 18.93 -3.02
N LEU A 114 -0.91 19.00 -2.66
CA LEU A 114 -0.07 20.18 -2.84
C LEU A 114 1.23 19.81 -3.52
N HIS A 115 1.69 20.67 -4.42
CA HIS A 115 3.02 20.56 -5.01
C HIS A 115 4.09 20.71 -3.92
N VAL A 116 5.00 19.74 -3.90
CA VAL A 116 6.14 19.69 -3.00
C VAL A 116 7.44 19.50 -3.75
N GLU A 117 8.47 20.13 -3.22
CA GLU A 117 9.85 19.89 -3.60
C GLU A 117 10.46 18.85 -2.65
N ARG A 118 11.15 17.88 -3.23
CA ARG A 118 11.85 16.84 -2.48
C ARG A 118 13.26 17.31 -2.16
N GLY A 119 13.64 17.27 -0.88
CA GLY A 119 15.02 17.46 -0.47
C GLY A 119 15.86 16.19 -0.61
N GLU A 120 17.14 16.34 -0.31
CA GLU A 120 18.07 15.22 -0.21
C GLU A 120 17.71 14.29 0.96
N SER A 121 17.99 13.00 0.80
CA SER A 121 17.73 12.02 1.85
C SER A 121 18.88 12.06 2.85
N ALA A 122 18.58 12.13 4.15
CA ALA A 122 19.58 12.03 5.21
C ALA A 122 20.23 10.62 5.32
N GLY A 123 19.74 9.65 4.56
CA GLY A 123 20.28 8.28 4.51
C GLY A 123 19.33 7.29 3.83
N LYS A 124 19.71 6.01 3.85
CA LYS A 124 18.86 4.89 3.41
C LYS A 124 17.81 4.62 4.49
N GLY A 125 16.52 4.70 4.14
CA GLY A 125 15.40 4.43 5.06
C GLY A 125 14.88 5.65 5.84
N THR A 126 15.56 6.81 5.77
CA THR A 126 15.03 8.05 6.33
C THR A 126 14.03 8.70 5.36
N PRO A 127 12.85 9.17 5.82
CA PRO A 127 11.92 9.88 4.97
C PRO A 127 12.57 11.17 4.46
N ARG A 128 12.35 11.48 3.17
CA ARG A 128 12.92 12.69 2.57
C ARG A 128 12.19 13.93 3.11
N PRO A 129 12.90 15.01 3.46
CA PRO A 129 12.26 16.26 3.79
C PRO A 129 11.53 16.80 2.55
N LEU A 130 10.29 17.23 2.76
CA LEU A 130 9.45 17.85 1.74
C LEU A 130 9.27 19.32 2.09
N GLN A 131 9.29 20.18 1.07
CA GLN A 131 8.97 21.60 1.22
C GLN A 131 7.79 21.93 0.30
N VAL A 132 6.83 22.70 0.81
CA VAL A 132 5.69 23.16 0.01
C VAL A 132 6.18 24.25 -0.93
N SER A 133 5.97 24.07 -2.22
CA SER A 133 6.28 25.12 -3.19
C SER A 133 5.19 26.20 -3.19
N GLN A 134 5.59 27.45 -3.38
CA GLN A 134 4.65 28.58 -3.47
C GLN A 134 3.88 28.58 -4.79
N SER A 135 4.45 27.98 -5.84
CA SER A 135 3.82 27.86 -7.15
C SER A 135 3.06 26.55 -7.26
N GLN A 136 1.73 26.62 -7.29
CA GLN A 136 0.85 25.47 -7.44
C GLN A 136 0.39 25.37 -8.90
N THR A 137 1.26 24.84 -9.78
CA THR A 137 0.89 24.49 -11.16
C THR A 137 0.95 22.99 -11.35
N VAL A 138 0.20 22.46 -12.33
CA VAL A 138 0.22 21.03 -12.63
C VAL A 138 1.33 20.74 -13.64
N ASN A 139 2.28 19.94 -13.19
CA ASN A 139 3.32 19.33 -14.00
C ASN A 139 3.43 17.83 -13.69
N GLU A 140 3.69 17.04 -14.73
CA GLU A 140 3.80 15.59 -14.60
C GLU A 140 5.11 15.16 -13.91
N ASP A 141 6.15 15.97 -14.05
CA ASP A 141 7.47 15.65 -13.50
C ASP A 141 7.64 16.05 -12.04
N TRP A 142 6.70 16.83 -11.52
CA TRP A 142 6.70 17.30 -10.14
C TRP A 142 6.14 16.28 -9.16
N TYR A 143 6.44 16.50 -7.89
CA TYR A 143 5.93 15.71 -6.78
C TYR A 143 4.79 16.44 -6.09
N TYR A 144 3.82 15.66 -5.61
CA TYR A 144 2.65 16.16 -4.90
C TYR A 144 2.48 15.35 -3.62
N MET A 145 2.16 16.02 -2.52
CA MET A 145 1.78 15.34 -1.28
C MET A 145 0.27 15.28 -1.13
N TRP A 146 -0.23 14.21 -0.53
CA TRP A 146 -1.61 14.13 -0.07
C TRP A 146 -1.81 15.01 1.16
N VAL A 147 -2.78 15.91 1.09
CA VAL A 147 -3.27 16.66 2.27
C VAL A 147 -4.50 15.96 2.85
N TRP A 148 -5.30 15.36 1.98
CA TRP A 148 -6.52 14.66 2.35
C TRP A 148 -6.26 13.20 2.73
N GLU A 149 -6.72 12.80 3.92
CA GLU A 149 -6.45 11.49 4.50
C GLU A 149 -7.51 10.41 4.17
N GLY A 150 -8.56 10.75 3.41
CA GLY A 150 -9.61 9.79 3.04
C GLY A 150 -10.77 9.73 4.04
N SER A 151 -11.70 8.79 3.81
CA SER A 151 -12.79 8.51 4.75
C SER A 151 -12.27 7.73 5.97
N GLN A 152 -12.17 8.40 7.12
CA GLN A 152 -11.77 7.80 8.40
C GLN A 152 -12.94 7.13 9.14
N TRP A 153 -14.12 7.02 8.53
CA TRP A 153 -15.32 6.48 9.18
C TRP A 153 -15.15 5.07 9.72
N PHE A 154 -14.44 4.18 9.01
CA PHE A 154 -14.14 2.83 9.51
C PHE A 154 -13.23 2.86 10.74
N LEU A 155 -12.29 3.80 10.79
CA LEU A 155 -11.40 3.96 11.95
C LEU A 155 -12.17 4.48 13.17
N TYR A 156 -13.04 5.46 12.98
CA TYR A 156 -13.91 5.95 14.05
C TYR A 156 -14.92 4.89 14.51
N LEU A 157 -15.56 4.17 13.60
CA LEU A 157 -16.49 3.09 13.93
C LEU A 157 -15.78 1.95 14.65
N GLY A 158 -14.57 1.60 14.21
CA GLY A 158 -13.71 0.63 14.88
C GLY A 158 -13.32 1.08 16.28
N ALA A 159 -12.95 2.35 16.47
CA ALA A 159 -12.62 2.92 17.77
C ALA A 159 -13.82 2.90 18.72
N VAL A 160 -15.00 3.34 18.26
CA VAL A 160 -16.25 3.29 19.05
C VAL A 160 -16.61 1.84 19.37
N GLY A 161 -16.53 0.93 18.40
CA GLY A 161 -16.77 -0.50 18.58
C GLY A 161 -15.85 -1.12 19.63
N MET A 162 -14.56 -0.79 19.61
CA MET A 162 -13.58 -1.24 20.61
C MET A 162 -13.94 -0.76 22.02
N VAL A 163 -14.32 0.52 22.16
CA VAL A 163 -14.75 1.08 23.44
C VAL A 163 -16.02 0.39 23.95
N LEU A 164 -17.01 0.16 23.09
CA LEU A 164 -18.24 -0.55 23.44
C LEU A 164 -17.98 -2.00 23.83
N ALA A 165 -17.08 -2.70 23.13
CA ALA A 165 -16.70 -4.07 23.45
C ALA A 165 -16.03 -4.16 24.83
N LEU A 166 -15.09 -3.25 25.13
CA LEU A 166 -14.46 -3.15 26.45
C LEU A 166 -15.49 -2.84 27.54
N LEU A 167 -16.40 -1.88 27.30
CA LEU A 167 -17.46 -1.53 28.23
C LEU A 167 -18.36 -2.75 28.51
N ALA A 168 -18.80 -3.46 27.46
CA ALA A 168 -19.60 -4.65 27.60
C ALA A 168 -18.89 -5.73 28.43
N ALA A 169 -17.59 -5.96 28.18
CA ALA A 169 -16.78 -6.91 28.94
C ALA A 169 -16.66 -6.53 30.43
N VAL A 170 -16.39 -5.26 30.75
CA VAL A 170 -16.31 -4.78 32.15
C VAL A 170 -17.68 -4.85 32.83
N MET A 171 -18.76 -4.62 32.08
CA MET A 171 -20.14 -4.74 32.58
C MET A 171 -20.64 -6.19 32.65
N PHE A 172 -19.81 -7.21 32.40
CA PHE A 172 -20.20 -8.61 32.56
C PHE A 172 -20.99 -8.94 33.85
N PRO A 173 -20.68 -8.33 35.03
CA PRO A 173 -21.47 -8.54 36.24
C PRO A 173 -22.95 -8.11 36.13
N LEU A 174 -23.25 -7.13 35.28
CA LEU A 174 -24.60 -6.59 35.05
C LEU A 174 -25.37 -7.33 33.95
N TRP A 175 -24.76 -8.32 33.27
CA TRP A 175 -25.41 -9.00 32.16
C TRP A 175 -26.61 -9.85 32.64
N PRO A 176 -27.68 -9.95 31.83
CA PRO A 176 -28.79 -10.85 32.13
C PRO A 176 -28.28 -12.30 32.28
N PRO A 177 -28.91 -13.11 33.16
CA PRO A 177 -28.47 -14.49 33.40
C PRO A 177 -28.38 -15.36 32.14
N THR A 178 -29.24 -15.12 31.15
CA THR A 178 -29.26 -15.84 29.86
C THR A 178 -27.99 -15.63 29.05
N LEU A 179 -27.46 -14.40 28.98
CA LEU A 179 -26.22 -14.10 28.27
C LEU A 179 -25.00 -14.68 28.99
N ARG A 180 -24.98 -14.64 30.33
CA ARG A 180 -23.91 -15.28 31.12
C ARG A 180 -23.86 -16.78 30.88
N LEU A 181 -25.02 -17.44 30.83
CA LEU A 181 -25.11 -18.85 30.49
C LEU A 181 -24.63 -19.13 29.05
N GLY A 182 -24.96 -18.25 28.10
CA GLY A 182 -24.46 -18.33 26.73
C GLY A 182 -22.93 -18.26 26.65
N VAL A 183 -22.30 -17.31 27.36
CA VAL A 183 -20.83 -17.20 27.45
C VAL A 183 -20.23 -18.45 28.08
N TRP A 184 -20.86 -19.02 29.11
CA TRP A 184 -20.42 -20.27 29.72
C TRP A 184 -20.42 -21.43 28.72
N TYR A 185 -21.52 -21.64 27.99
CA TYR A 185 -21.58 -22.67 26.95
C TYR A 185 -20.58 -22.43 25.81
N LEU A 186 -20.41 -21.17 25.39
CA LEU A 186 -19.40 -20.81 24.39
C LEU A 186 -17.99 -21.15 24.88
N SER A 187 -17.66 -20.81 26.12
CA SER A 187 -16.36 -21.10 26.74
C SER A 187 -16.11 -22.60 26.85
N VAL A 188 -17.10 -23.38 27.29
CA VAL A 188 -17.02 -24.84 27.33
C VAL A 188 -16.88 -25.41 25.91
N GLY A 189 -17.62 -24.88 24.94
CA GLY A 189 -17.53 -25.28 23.54
C GLY A 189 -16.14 -25.06 22.95
N VAL A 190 -15.54 -23.90 23.19
CA VAL A 190 -14.15 -23.60 22.77
C VAL A 190 -13.16 -24.53 23.48
N LEU A 191 -13.36 -24.83 24.76
CA LEU A 191 -12.50 -25.75 25.51
C LEU A 191 -12.60 -27.19 24.98
N ILE A 192 -13.80 -27.65 24.64
CA ILE A 192 -14.03 -28.95 24.00
C ILE A 192 -13.38 -28.98 22.61
N LEU A 193 -13.57 -27.94 21.80
CA LEU A 193 -12.94 -27.82 20.48
C LEU A 193 -11.42 -27.89 20.59
N LEU A 194 -10.83 -27.17 21.53
CA LEU A 194 -9.40 -27.20 21.82
C LEU A 194 -8.94 -28.59 22.31
N GLY A 195 -9.73 -29.23 23.17
CA GLY A 195 -9.47 -30.59 23.66
C GLY A 195 -9.51 -31.64 22.55
N VAL A 196 -10.47 -31.55 21.63
CA VAL A 196 -10.55 -32.40 20.43
C VAL A 196 -9.34 -32.17 19.52
N PHE A 197 -8.96 -30.91 19.28
CA PHE A 197 -7.79 -30.57 18.48
C PHE A 197 -6.49 -31.14 19.09
N MET A 198 -6.32 -31.01 20.40
CA MET A 198 -5.22 -31.62 21.14
C MET A 198 -5.25 -33.16 21.07
N GLY A 199 -6.43 -33.75 21.21
CA GLY A 199 -6.64 -35.19 21.09
C GLY A 199 -6.21 -35.73 19.72
N ILE A 200 -6.59 -35.06 18.63
CA ILE A 200 -6.17 -35.41 17.27
C ILE A 200 -4.64 -35.31 17.13
N ALA A 201 -4.01 -34.28 17.69
CA ALA A 201 -2.55 -34.13 17.66
C ALA A 201 -1.84 -35.28 18.40
N VAL A 202 -2.36 -35.70 19.57
CA VAL A 202 -1.82 -36.85 20.32
C VAL A 202 -2.02 -38.16 19.56
N VAL A 203 -3.22 -38.41 19.03
CA VAL A 203 -3.50 -39.62 18.23
C VAL A 203 -2.58 -39.70 17.01
N ARG A 204 -2.39 -38.58 16.32
CA ARG A 204 -1.45 -38.44 15.20
C ARG A 204 -0.03 -38.80 15.61
N LEU A 205 0.45 -38.29 16.75
CA LEU A 205 1.79 -38.59 17.27
C LEU A 205 1.95 -40.08 17.58
N ILE A 206 1.00 -40.67 18.31
CA ILE A 206 1.04 -42.09 18.69
C ILE A 206 1.08 -42.97 17.44
N LEU A 207 0.22 -42.70 16.46
CA LEU A 207 0.16 -43.48 15.22
C LEU A 207 1.41 -43.31 14.37
N TYR A 208 1.97 -42.11 14.30
CA TYR A 208 3.26 -41.88 13.63
C TYR A 208 4.38 -42.69 14.29
N VAL A 209 4.51 -42.64 15.63
CA VAL A 209 5.54 -43.39 16.36
C VAL A 209 5.39 -44.89 16.12
N ILE A 210 4.19 -45.45 16.25
CA ILE A 210 3.95 -46.88 16.02
C ILE A 210 4.27 -47.27 14.58
N THR A 211 3.75 -46.54 13.60
CA THR A 211 3.93 -46.87 12.18
C THR A 211 5.36 -46.65 11.73
N MET A 212 6.09 -45.69 12.28
CA MET A 212 7.52 -45.50 12.00
C MET A 212 8.35 -46.74 12.36
N PHE A 213 8.02 -47.45 13.46
CA PHE A 213 8.74 -48.66 13.86
C PHE A 213 8.26 -49.93 13.15
N VAL A 214 6.98 -50.02 12.78
CA VAL A 214 6.40 -51.23 12.17
C VAL A 214 6.45 -51.20 10.63
N VAL A 215 6.14 -50.05 10.02
CA VAL A 215 6.09 -49.84 8.55
C VAL A 215 6.67 -48.46 8.20
N PRO A 216 8.01 -48.34 8.09
CA PRO A 216 8.65 -47.11 7.61
C PRO A 216 8.13 -46.74 6.21
N PRO A 217 7.81 -45.46 5.91
CA PRO A 217 8.26 -44.23 6.55
C PRO A 217 7.30 -43.61 7.60
N GLY A 218 6.29 -44.35 8.07
CA GLY A 218 5.30 -43.84 9.03
C GLY A 218 4.10 -43.15 8.35
N ILE A 219 2.94 -43.33 8.97
CA ILE A 219 1.66 -42.77 8.52
C ILE A 219 1.39 -41.46 9.25
N TRP A 220 0.97 -40.47 8.48
CA TRP A 220 0.67 -39.13 8.96
C TRP A 220 -0.82 -38.83 8.77
N ILE A 221 -1.54 -38.65 9.87
CA ILE A 221 -2.98 -38.40 9.86
C ILE A 221 -3.26 -36.91 9.81
N PHE A 222 -4.15 -36.51 8.92
CA PHE A 222 -4.49 -35.12 8.58
C PHE A 222 -3.23 -34.27 8.30
N PRO A 223 -2.53 -34.50 7.18
CA PRO A 223 -1.34 -33.71 6.80
C PRO A 223 -1.62 -32.21 6.81
N ASN A 224 -2.80 -31.82 6.31
CA ASN A 224 -3.18 -30.43 6.10
C ASN A 224 -3.76 -29.74 7.34
N LEU A 225 -3.84 -30.40 8.50
CA LEU A 225 -4.46 -29.84 9.71
C LEU A 225 -3.79 -28.54 10.20
N PHE A 226 -2.50 -28.38 9.91
CA PHE A 226 -1.70 -27.21 10.27
C PHE A 226 -1.19 -26.45 9.04
N GLU A 227 -1.69 -26.77 7.84
CA GLU A 227 -1.38 -26.02 6.63
C GLU A 227 -2.39 -24.88 6.45
N ASP A 228 -2.00 -23.83 5.71
CA ASP A 228 -2.81 -22.64 5.44
C ASP A 228 -3.94 -22.95 4.44
N VAL A 229 -4.79 -23.91 4.75
CA VAL A 229 -5.91 -24.36 3.93
C VAL A 229 -7.24 -24.17 4.66
N GLY A 230 -8.35 -24.19 3.93
CA GLY A 230 -9.67 -24.04 4.53
C GLY A 230 -10.00 -25.18 5.51
N ILE A 231 -10.94 -24.94 6.44
CA ILE A 231 -11.31 -25.92 7.49
C ILE A 231 -11.63 -27.31 6.92
N VAL A 232 -12.31 -27.39 5.77
CA VAL A 232 -12.67 -28.66 5.14
C VAL A 232 -11.44 -29.35 4.50
N GLU A 233 -10.57 -28.56 3.88
CA GLU A 233 -9.34 -29.04 3.23
C GLU A 233 -8.30 -29.50 4.26
N SER A 234 -8.35 -28.98 5.49
CA SER A 234 -7.52 -29.43 6.61
C SER A 234 -7.73 -30.91 6.97
N PHE A 235 -8.92 -31.46 6.69
CA PHE A 235 -9.29 -32.85 7.03
C PHE A 235 -9.20 -33.83 5.85
N ILE A 236 -8.78 -33.35 4.67
CA ILE A 236 -8.67 -34.16 3.46
C ILE A 236 -7.26 -33.97 2.87
N PRO A 237 -6.46 -35.03 2.65
CA PRO A 237 -6.76 -36.45 2.87
C PRO A 237 -6.74 -36.82 4.37
N PHE A 238 -7.45 -37.90 4.74
CA PHE A 238 -7.52 -38.37 6.13
C PHE A 238 -6.15 -38.87 6.65
N TRP A 239 -5.36 -39.48 5.76
CA TRP A 239 -4.02 -39.97 6.07
C TRP A 239 -3.13 -39.93 4.82
N GLU A 240 -1.83 -39.76 5.02
CA GLU A 240 -0.82 -39.83 3.97
C GLU A 240 0.46 -40.47 4.52
N TRP A 241 1.25 -41.11 3.67
CA TRP A 241 2.59 -41.59 4.05
C TRP A 241 3.57 -40.40 4.13
N ASP A 242 4.41 -40.36 5.15
CA ASP A 242 5.46 -39.34 5.29
C ASP A 242 6.57 -39.57 4.26
N LYS A 243 6.30 -39.20 2.99
CA LYS A 243 7.29 -39.30 1.91
C LYS A 243 8.39 -38.28 2.18
N PRO A 244 9.67 -38.65 2.02
CA PRO A 244 10.76 -37.69 2.16
C PRO A 244 10.53 -36.55 1.17
N LYS A 245 10.38 -35.32 1.70
CA LYS A 245 10.18 -34.11 0.89
C LYS A 245 11.38 -33.95 -0.04
N VAL A 246 11.22 -34.31 -1.32
CA VAL A 246 12.16 -33.93 -2.37
C VAL A 246 12.19 -32.40 -2.37
N LYS A 247 13.35 -31.84 -2.02
CA LYS A 247 13.54 -30.40 -1.85
C LYS A 247 13.08 -29.70 -3.13
N LYS A 248 12.00 -28.91 -3.07
CA LYS A 248 11.48 -28.11 -4.20
C LYS A 248 12.54 -27.21 -4.83
N ALA A 249 13.59 -26.86 -4.07
CA ALA A 249 14.77 -26.17 -4.56
C ALA A 249 15.52 -26.93 -5.68
N ASN A 250 15.46 -28.27 -5.74
CA ASN A 250 16.10 -29.01 -6.84
C ASN A 250 15.28 -28.97 -8.12
N ILE A 251 13.94 -28.92 -8.03
CA ILE A 251 13.07 -28.88 -9.22
C ILE A 251 13.16 -27.49 -9.87
N GLU A 252 13.11 -26.41 -9.08
CA GLU A 252 13.24 -25.04 -9.58
C GLU A 252 14.64 -24.75 -10.17
N ASN A 253 15.69 -25.40 -9.64
CA ASN A 253 17.04 -25.32 -10.22
C ASN A 253 17.21 -26.18 -11.49
N ILE A 254 16.43 -27.25 -11.64
CA ILE A 254 16.41 -28.06 -12.87
C ILE A 254 15.63 -27.32 -13.96
N GLU A 255 14.46 -26.73 -13.65
CA GLU A 255 13.67 -25.93 -14.60
C GLU A 255 14.47 -24.71 -15.10
N LYS A 256 15.12 -23.94 -14.21
CA LYS A 256 15.98 -22.82 -14.63
C LYS A 256 17.21 -23.22 -15.44
N LYS A 257 17.65 -24.47 -15.33
CA LYS A 257 18.80 -24.98 -16.08
C LYS A 257 18.36 -25.44 -17.46
N VAL A 258 17.20 -26.08 -17.56
CA VAL A 258 16.59 -26.46 -18.85
C VAL A 258 16.22 -25.22 -19.66
N ASP A 259 15.60 -24.20 -19.06
CA ASP A 259 15.28 -22.94 -19.77
C ASP A 259 16.55 -22.22 -20.29
N LYS A 260 17.65 -22.31 -19.54
CA LYS A 260 18.93 -21.68 -19.92
C LYS A 260 19.66 -22.46 -21.02
N ASP A 261 19.57 -23.79 -20.99
CA ASP A 261 20.16 -24.65 -22.01
C ASP A 261 19.34 -24.52 -23.34
N GLU A 262 18.02 -24.31 -23.28
CA GLU A 262 17.17 -24.03 -24.46
C GLU A 262 17.43 -22.63 -25.06
N GLU A 263 17.63 -21.59 -24.23
CA GLU A 263 18.00 -20.25 -24.73
C GLU A 263 19.40 -20.23 -25.39
N GLU A 264 20.37 -21.02 -24.89
CA GLU A 264 21.69 -21.14 -25.50
C GLU A 264 21.67 -21.92 -26.83
N GLU A 265 20.81 -22.95 -26.97
CA GLU A 265 20.61 -23.66 -28.24
C GLU A 265 19.87 -22.80 -29.29
N GLU A 266 18.91 -21.96 -28.89
CA GLU A 266 18.24 -21.01 -29.80
C GLU A 266 19.17 -19.87 -30.26
N GLU A 267 20.07 -19.38 -29.40
CA GLU A 267 21.08 -18.38 -29.79
C GLU A 267 22.16 -18.97 -30.73
N GLU A 268 22.57 -20.23 -30.54
CA GLU A 268 23.51 -20.91 -31.44
C GLU A 268 22.90 -21.22 -32.83
N GLU A 269 21.61 -21.54 -32.93
CA GLU A 269 20.93 -21.75 -34.22
C GLU A 269 20.66 -20.45 -34.99
N GLU A 270 20.39 -19.31 -34.32
CA GLU A 270 20.20 -18.02 -35.00
C GLU A 270 21.51 -17.44 -35.57
N GLU A 271 22.66 -17.73 -34.98
CA GLU A 271 23.95 -17.17 -35.42
C GLU A 271 24.53 -17.88 -36.67
N SER A 272 24.11 -19.12 -36.97
CA SER A 272 24.81 -20.01 -37.91
C SER A 272 24.30 -20.20 -39.36
N PRO A 273 23.39 -19.38 -39.96
CA PRO A 273 23.21 -19.42 -41.43
C PRO A 273 23.21 -18.08 -42.17
N ARG A 274 23.60 -16.95 -41.55
CA ARG A 274 23.58 -15.63 -42.24
C ARG A 274 24.83 -15.27 -43.06
N VAL A 275 25.92 -16.05 -43.00
CA VAL A 275 27.20 -15.67 -43.63
C VAL A 275 27.38 -16.21 -45.07
N GLN A 276 26.64 -17.21 -45.54
CA GLN A 276 26.94 -17.84 -46.83
C GLN A 276 26.26 -17.23 -48.08
N LYS A 277 25.25 -16.35 -47.96
CA LYS A 277 24.41 -15.94 -49.12
C LYS A 277 24.69 -14.56 -49.72
N ARG A 278 25.78 -13.87 -49.33
CA ARG A 278 26.12 -12.53 -49.87
C ARG A 278 27.43 -12.45 -50.67
N ARG A 279 28.13 -13.56 -50.90
CA ARG A 279 29.46 -13.56 -51.54
C ARG A 279 29.56 -14.47 -52.76
N VAL A 280 28.62 -14.37 -53.72
CA VAL A 280 28.86 -14.78 -55.11
C VAL A 280 27.92 -13.98 -56.03
N MET A 281 28.15 -12.67 -56.17
CA MET A 281 27.76 -11.92 -57.36
C MET A 281 28.67 -10.68 -57.43
N LEU A 282 29.29 -10.49 -58.59
CA LEU A 282 30.21 -9.42 -59.01
C LEU A 282 31.71 -9.74 -58.84
N GLU A 283 32.24 -10.44 -59.84
CA GLU A 283 33.52 -10.09 -60.48
C GLU A 283 33.34 -10.28 -61.99
N ASP A 284 33.82 -9.30 -62.74
CA ASP A 284 33.42 -8.87 -64.07
C ASP A 284 34.03 -9.66 -65.25
N GLU A 285 33.54 -9.32 -66.44
CA GLU A 285 34.07 -9.52 -67.79
C GLU A 285 35.60 -9.62 -67.93
N ASP A 286 36.08 -10.59 -68.72
CA ASP A 286 37.13 -10.44 -69.74
C ASP A 286 37.15 -11.71 -70.65
N ASP A 287 37.02 -11.46 -71.98
CA ASP A 287 37.10 -12.35 -73.18
C ASP A 287 36.17 -13.58 -73.34
#